data_AF-A0AAU2L087-F1
#
_entry.id   AF-A0AAU2L087-F1
#
_cell.length_a   1.000
_cell.length_b   1.000
_cell.length_c   1.000
_cell.angle_alpha   90.00
_cell.angle_beta   90.00
_cell.angle_gamma   90.00
#
_symmetry.space_group_name_H-M   'P 1'
#
loop_
_entity.id
_entity.type
_entity.pdbx_description
1 polymer ?
#
loop_
_entity_poly.entity_id
_entity_poly.type
_entity_poly.pdbx_seq_one_letter_code
_entity_poly.pdbx_strand_id
1 'polypeptide(L)' 'MTAQPQVGSVWALRFPDAPQHDHCFRVTGVFVVGEVTYVETEDLDERGGLGRGRLEDVLEFAEPVGD' A
#
# COMPACT_ATOMS: atom_id res chain seq x y z
N MET A 1 15.52 -2.95 -8.35
CA MET A 1 15.37 -2.85 -6.89
C MET A 1 13.88 -2.77 -6.62
N THR A 2 13.28 -3.73 -5.94
CA THR A 2 11.90 -3.61 -5.46
C THR A 2 11.89 -2.59 -4.31
N ALA A 3 11.18 -1.48 -4.47
CA ALA A 3 11.00 -0.54 -3.38
C ALA A 3 10.31 -1.25 -2.22
N GLN A 4 10.73 -1.00 -0.99
CA GLN A 4 10.00 -1.47 0.20
C GLN A 4 9.17 -0.30 0.71
N PRO A 5 7.89 -0.51 1.07
CA PRO A 5 7.07 0.55 1.65
C PRO A 5 7.66 0.98 2.98
N GLN A 6 7.80 2.29 3.12
CA GLN A 6 8.27 2.95 4.33
C GLN A 6 7.16 3.86 4.84
N VAL A 7 7.11 4.07 6.16
CA VAL A 7 6.16 5.03 6.74
C VAL A 7 6.34 6.39 6.07
N GLY A 8 5.24 6.96 5.57
CA GLY A 8 5.19 8.20 4.80
C GLY A 8 5.26 8.03 3.29
N SER A 9 5.74 6.89 2.78
CA SER A 9 5.78 6.62 1.34
C SER A 9 4.36 6.50 0.75
N VAL A 10 4.20 6.98 -0.48
CA VAL A 10 2.94 6.93 -1.22
C VAL A 10 3.04 5.88 -2.31
N TRP A 11 1.99 5.09 -2.44
CA TRP A 11 1.90 3.97 -3.36
C TRP A 11 0.58 4.05 -4.13
N ALA A 12 0.58 3.53 -5.34
CA ALA A 12 -0.59 3.43 -6.18
C ALA A 12 -0.96 1.96 -6.32
N LEU A 13 -2.19 1.63 -5.93
CA LEU A 13 -2.79 0.34 -6.21
C LEU A 13 -3.38 0.37 -7.62
N ARG A 14 -2.98 -0.58 -8.47
CA ARG A 14 -3.39 -0.66 -9.87
C ARG A 14 -3.93 -2.05 -10.19
N PHE A 15 -5.21 -2.13 -10.51
CA PHE A 15 -5.86 -3.38 -10.95
C PHE A 15 -6.14 -3.33 -12.45
N PRO A 16 -5.39 -4.07 -13.29
CA PRO A 16 -5.55 -4.03 -14.75
C PRO A 16 -6.97 -4.32 -15.23
N ASP A 17 -7.65 -5.26 -14.56
CA ASP A 17 -9.00 -5.71 -14.94
C ASP A 17 -10.12 -4.98 -14.19
N ALA A 18 -9.79 -4.07 -13.26
CA ALA A 18 -10.77 -3.40 -12.41
C ALA A 18 -10.33 -1.99 -11.96
N PRO A 19 -10.11 -1.05 -12.91
CA PRO A 19 -9.55 0.27 -12.65
C PRO A 19 -10.41 1.15 -11.73
N GLN A 20 -11.69 0.81 -11.52
CA GLN A 20 -12.54 1.48 -10.53
C GLN A 20 -12.07 1.29 -9.08
N HIS A 21 -11.16 0.35 -8.83
CA HIS A 21 -10.54 0.11 -7.51
C HIS A 21 -9.16 0.76 -7.38
N ASP A 22 -8.64 1.38 -8.44
CA ASP A 22 -7.38 2.09 -8.40
C ASP A 22 -7.45 3.28 -7.45
N HIS A 23 -6.48 3.36 -6.55
CA HIS A 23 -6.33 4.50 -5.64
C HIS A 23 -4.88 4.63 -5.18
N CYS A 24 -4.55 5.80 -4.63
CA CYS A 24 -3.29 6.00 -3.95
C CYS A 24 -3.50 5.84 -2.44
N PHE A 25 -2.51 5.29 -1.76
CA PHE A 25 -2.49 5.20 -0.32
C PHE A 25 -1.12 5.61 0.23
N ARG A 26 -1.11 6.11 1.45
CA ARG A 26 0.10 6.40 2.22
C ARG A 26 0.32 5.31 3.25
N VAL A 27 1.55 4.85 3.37
CA VAL A 27 1.94 3.90 4.43
C VAL A 27 2.04 4.64 5.75
N THR A 28 1.29 4.22 6.75
CA THR A 28 1.27 4.82 8.10
C THR A 28 1.98 3.97 9.14
N GLY A 29 2.16 2.67 8.87
CA GLY A 29 2.85 1.74 9.76
C GLY A 29 3.43 0.56 9.01
N VAL A 30 4.55 0.03 9.51
CA VAL A 30 5.16 -1.22 9.04
C VAL A 30 5.60 -2.01 10.27
N PHE A 31 5.15 -3.25 10.42
CA PHE A 31 5.51 -4.09 11.55
C PHE A 31 5.53 -5.57 11.17
N VAL A 32 6.14 -6.39 12.01
CA VAL A 32 6.30 -7.83 11.78
C VAL A 32 5.59 -8.61 12.88
N VAL A 33 4.81 -9.62 12.48
CA VAL A 33 4.18 -10.58 13.39
C VAL A 33 4.63 -11.97 12.99
N GLY A 34 5.48 -12.60 13.82
CA GLY A 34 6.17 -13.83 13.45
C GLY A 34 7.15 -13.56 12.31
N GLU A 35 6.92 -14.18 11.15
CA GLU A 35 7.73 -14.01 9.94
C GLU A 35 7.02 -13.17 8.86
N VAL A 36 5.81 -12.66 9.14
CA VAL A 36 4.99 -11.93 8.17
C VAL A 36 5.09 -10.42 8.43
N THR A 37 5.41 -9.66 7.39
CA THR A 37 5.39 -8.19 7.42
C THR A 37 4.00 -7.67 7.07
N TYR A 38 3.49 -6.78 7.90
CA TYR A 38 2.22 -6.08 7.72
C TYR A 38 2.48 -4.60 7.46
N VAL A 39 1.59 -4.00 6.67
CA VAL A 39 1.54 -2.56 6.43
C VAL A 39 0.20 -2.01 6.85
N GLU A 40 0.23 -0.83 7.43
CA GLU A 40 -0.95 0.00 7.66
C GLU A 40 -0.95 1.13 6.64
N THR A 41 -2.14 1.43 6.11
CA THR A 41 -2.30 2.36 5.01
C THR A 41 -3.42 3.34 5.31
N GLU A 42 -3.30 4.53 4.74
CA GLU A 42 -4.35 5.54 4.67
C GLU A 42 -4.60 5.85 3.19
N ASP A 43 -5.82 5.62 2.72
CA ASP A 43 -6.22 5.97 1.37
C ASP A 43 -6.18 7.50 1.21
N LEU A 44 -5.58 7.95 0.12
CA LEU A 44 -5.45 9.38 -0.21
C LEU A 44 -6.62 9.87 -1.07
N ASP A 45 -7.65 9.05 -1.24
CA ASP A 45 -8.89 9.45 -1.89
C ASP A 45 -9.77 10.27 -0.94
N GLU A 46 -10.91 10.78 -1.43
CA GLU A 46 -11.84 11.58 -0.63
C GLU A 46 -12.46 10.82 0.55
N ARG A 47 -12.26 9.50 0.64
CA ARG A 47 -12.87 8.63 1.66
C ARG A 47 -11.98 8.45 2.88
N GLY A 48 -10.66 8.62 2.75
CA GLY A 48 -9.71 8.55 3.88
C GLY A 48 -9.73 7.20 4.60
N GLY A 49 -9.84 6.10 3.83
CA GLY A 49 -9.92 4.75 4.36
C GLY A 49 -8.65 4.32 5.10
N LEU A 50 -8.79 3.67 6.26
CA LEU A 50 -7.68 3.03 6.95
C LEU A 50 -7.64 1.55 6.60
N GLY A 51 -6.49 1.10 6.12
CA GLY A 51 -6.24 -0.28 5.70
C GLY A 51 -5.15 -0.96 6.52
N ARG A 52 -5.20 -2.29 6.56
CA ARG A 52 -4.10 -3.13 7.03
C ARG A 52 -4.06 -4.40 6.18
N GLY A 53 -2.88 -4.72 5.67
CA GLY A 53 -2.67 -5.91 4.83
C GLY A 53 -1.29 -6.50 5.03
N ARG A 54 -1.07 -7.70 4.50
CA ARG A 54 0.28 -8.24 4.40
C ARG A 54 1.02 -7.48 3.32
N LEU A 55 2.31 -7.29 3.55
CA LEU A 55 3.16 -6.61 2.59
C LEU A 55 3.16 -7.33 1.24
N GLU A 56 3.23 -8.66 1.23
CA GLU A 56 3.24 -9.47 0.00
C GLU A 56 1.99 -9.23 -0.87
N ASP A 57 0.81 -9.19 -0.26
CA ASP A 57 -0.47 -8.96 -0.95
C ASP A 57 -0.56 -7.53 -1.51
N VAL A 58 -0.06 -6.55 -0.74
CA VAL A 58 -0.06 -5.15 -1.17
C VAL A 58 0.87 -4.97 -2.38
N LEU A 59 2.06 -5.59 -2.36
CA LEU A 59 3.03 -5.49 -3.45
C LEU A 59 2.62 -6.22 -4.72
N GLU A 60 1.60 -7.09 -4.67
CA GLU A 60 1.09 -7.78 -5.87
C GLU A 60 0.53 -6.77 -6.90
N PHE A 61 -0.11 -5.70 -6.42
CA PHE A 61 -0.79 -4.72 -7.27
C PHE A 61 -0.35 -3.27 -7.02
N ALA A 62 0.50 -3.03 -6.02
CA ALA A 62 0.94 -1.68 -5.67
C ALA A 62 2.35 -1.37 -6.15
N GLU A 63 2.53 -0.15 -6.67
CA GLU A 63 3.82 0.40 -7.05
C GLU A 63 4.09 1.73 -6.33
N PRO A 64 5.36 2.06 -6.02
CA PRO A 64 5.71 3.32 -5.38
C PRO A 64 5.41 4.50 -6.31
N VAL A 65 4.75 5.54 -5.80
CA VAL A 65 4.46 6.77 -6.54
C VAL A 65 5.59 7.76 -6.29
N GLY A 66 6.69 7.58 -7.02
CA GLY A 66 7.82 8.52 -7.07
C GLY A 66 8.50 8.87 -5.73
N ASP A 67 9.54 9.69 -5.85
CA ASP A 67 10.08 10.57 -4.80
C ASP A 67 9.71 12.01 -5.22
#